data_AF-A0A371DL11-F1
#
_entry.id   AF-A0A371DL11-F1
#
_cell.length_a   1.000
_cell.length_b   1.000
_cell.length_c   1.000
_cell.angle_alpha   90.00
_cell.angle_beta   90.00
_cell.angle_gamma   90.00
#
_symmetry.space_group_name_H-M   'P 1'
#
loop_
_entity.id
_entity.type
_entity.pdbx_description
1 polymer ?
#
loop_
_entity_poly.entity_id
_entity_poly.type
_entity_poly.pdbx_seq_one_letter_code
_entity_poly.pdbx_strand_id
1 'polypeptide(L)'
;MRARRFDYYGRPCRQPYIIDSAEEGPATHVCCMSRSEWDESRVRALQVSRRAPPTDRALALQRLQRETNGANGWDRPVLTHGDLSDRNILVDPDTLAITGFIDWETEDFLPAYFDYVAARLSSGHQPEWRVELLDVLRLVLRRECEGDAECAVGYGHVGSEVEAGEMYKRTTAAWDAVVDVERCAQGLSDDCYWTFEPGLSRASAQWGEQAAGHGGDPEGSLANALGP
;
A
#
# COMPACT_ATOMS: atom_id res chain seq x y z
N MET A 1 -27.95 -9.42 -0.68
CA MET A 1 -27.50 -10.28 -1.81
C MET A 1 -26.17 -10.89 -1.39
N ARG A 2 -26.08 -12.21 -1.18
CA ARG A 2 -24.80 -12.84 -0.80
C ARG A 2 -23.81 -12.60 -1.95
N ALA A 3 -22.78 -11.80 -1.70
CA ALA A 3 -21.75 -11.48 -2.66
C ALA A 3 -21.09 -12.78 -3.13
N ARG A 4 -20.94 -12.95 -4.46
CA ARG A 4 -20.13 -14.04 -5.00
C ARG A 4 -18.73 -13.87 -4.41
N ARG A 5 -18.29 -14.86 -3.64
CA ARG A 5 -16.95 -14.87 -3.07
C ARG A 5 -16.02 -15.30 -4.20
N PHE A 6 -15.13 -14.40 -4.61
CA PHE A 6 -14.06 -14.75 -5.54
C PHE A 6 -13.12 -15.74 -4.83
N ASP A 7 -12.55 -16.66 -5.58
CA ASP A 7 -11.63 -17.70 -5.10
C ASP A 7 -10.28 -17.67 -5.82
N TYR A 8 -10.09 -16.71 -6.73
CA TYR A 8 -8.87 -16.51 -7.50
C TYR A 8 -8.26 -15.13 -7.22
N TYR A 9 -6.97 -15.01 -7.53
CA TYR A 9 -6.22 -13.77 -7.49
C TYR A 9 -5.60 -13.49 -8.87
N GLY A 10 -5.83 -12.30 -9.40
CA GLY A 10 -5.41 -11.87 -10.73
C GLY A 10 -6.56 -11.30 -11.55
N ARG A 11 -6.36 -11.13 -12.86
CA ARG A 11 -7.31 -10.41 -13.71
C ARG A 11 -8.53 -11.24 -14.09
N PRO A 12 -9.63 -10.58 -14.49
CA PRO A 12 -10.75 -11.24 -15.16
C PRO A 12 -10.25 -12.20 -16.25
N CYS A 13 -10.96 -13.32 -16.43
CA CYS A 13 -10.56 -14.38 -17.36
C CYS A 13 -9.23 -15.08 -17.03
N ARG A 14 -8.71 -14.94 -15.80
CA ARG A 14 -7.46 -15.56 -15.32
C ARG A 14 -6.23 -15.11 -16.10
N GLN A 15 -6.22 -13.86 -16.55
CA GLN A 15 -5.04 -13.26 -17.15
C GLN A 15 -3.99 -12.97 -16.06
N PRO A 16 -2.68 -12.95 -16.42
CA PRO A 16 -1.64 -12.46 -15.53
C PRO A 16 -1.99 -11.05 -15.02
N TYR A 17 -1.60 -10.76 -13.78
CA TYR A 17 -1.70 -9.41 -13.21
C TYR A 17 -0.38 -8.67 -13.39
N ILE A 18 -0.46 -7.34 -13.35
CA ILE A 18 0.70 -6.46 -13.46
C ILE A 18 0.77 -5.64 -12.17
N ILE A 19 1.95 -5.63 -11.54
CA ILE A 19 2.22 -4.70 -10.45
C ILE A 19 3.18 -3.66 -10.99
N ASP A 20 2.72 -2.41 -11.01
CA ASP A 20 3.56 -1.28 -11.39
C ASP A 20 4.45 -0.88 -10.23
N SER A 21 5.73 -1.24 -10.32
CA SER A 21 6.75 -0.71 -9.43
C SER A 21 7.36 0.55 -10.04
N ALA A 22 7.42 1.62 -9.26
CA ALA A 22 8.03 2.87 -9.72
C ALA A 22 9.54 2.75 -9.98
N GLU A 23 10.22 1.77 -9.35
CA GLU A 23 11.67 1.59 -9.44
C GLU A 23 12.11 0.48 -10.41
N GLU A 24 11.35 -0.60 -10.54
CA GLU A 24 11.72 -1.75 -11.39
C GLU A 24 10.87 -1.84 -12.67
N GLY A 25 9.85 -0.99 -12.81
CA GLY A 25 8.88 -1.02 -13.90
C GLY A 25 7.74 -2.03 -13.66
N PRO A 26 6.84 -2.21 -14.64
CA PRO A 26 5.76 -3.19 -14.58
C PRO A 26 6.31 -4.61 -14.48
N ALA A 27 5.91 -5.33 -13.42
CA ALA A 27 6.19 -6.75 -13.26
C ALA A 27 4.93 -7.56 -13.58
N THR A 28 5.04 -8.51 -14.52
CA THR A 28 3.95 -9.44 -14.84
C THR A 28 4.01 -10.66 -13.92
N HIS A 29 2.90 -10.98 -13.27
CA HIS A 29 2.76 -12.09 -12.36
C HIS A 29 1.66 -13.06 -12.80
N VAL A 30 1.88 -14.35 -12.59
CA VAL A 30 0.94 -15.40 -12.97
C VAL A 30 -0.32 -15.31 -12.10
N CYS A 31 -1.50 -15.41 -12.72
CA CYS A 31 -2.78 -15.57 -12.03
C CYS A 31 -2.71 -16.73 -11.03
N CYS A 32 -3.14 -16.50 -9.79
CA CYS A 32 -3.16 -17.50 -8.73
C CYS A 32 -4.60 -17.98 -8.50
N MET A 33 -4.77 -19.28 -8.30
CA MET A 33 -6.07 -19.93 -8.07
C MET A 33 -6.39 -20.11 -6.59
N SER A 34 -5.46 -19.77 -5.71
CA SER A 34 -5.62 -19.93 -4.27
C SER A 34 -4.72 -18.97 -3.50
N ARG A 35 -5.03 -18.79 -2.20
CA ARG A 35 -4.16 -18.01 -1.31
C ARG A 35 -2.77 -18.64 -1.19
N SER A 36 -2.67 -19.96 -1.23
CA SER A 36 -1.38 -20.66 -1.21
C SER A 36 -0.53 -20.32 -2.43
N GLU A 37 -1.13 -20.31 -3.62
CA GLU A 37 -0.42 -19.92 -4.86
C GLU A 37 0.04 -18.46 -4.83
N TRP A 38 -0.80 -17.57 -4.28
CA TRP A 38 -0.44 -16.17 -4.04
C TRP A 38 0.76 -16.05 -3.09
N ASP A 39 0.74 -16.77 -1.96
CA ASP A 39 1.82 -16.77 -0.98
C ASP A 39 3.13 -17.31 -1.58
N GLU A 40 3.04 -18.38 -2.36
CA GLU A 40 4.20 -18.95 -3.05
C GLU A 40 4.79 -18.00 -4.09
N SER A 41 3.96 -17.18 -4.75
CA SER A 41 4.47 -16.19 -5.72
C SER A 41 5.31 -15.12 -5.01
N ARG A 42 4.91 -14.68 -3.81
CA ARG A 42 5.69 -13.75 -2.98
C ARG A 42 7.00 -14.37 -2.51
N VAL A 43 6.95 -15.62 -2.04
CA VAL A 43 8.17 -16.35 -1.63
C VAL A 43 9.17 -16.44 -2.80
N ARG A 44 8.69 -16.74 -4.01
CA ARG A 44 9.55 -16.72 -5.20
C ARG A 44 10.10 -15.32 -5.46
N ALA A 45 9.26 -14.29 -5.42
CA ALA A 45 9.67 -12.91 -5.66
C ALA A 45 10.77 -12.45 -4.67
N LEU A 46 10.65 -12.79 -3.38
CA LEU A 46 11.66 -12.51 -2.36
C LEU A 46 13.03 -13.16 -2.65
N GLN A 47 13.08 -14.23 -3.45
CA GLN A 47 14.30 -14.95 -3.78
C GLN A 47 14.92 -14.51 -5.10
N VAL A 48 14.12 -13.99 -6.03
CA VAL A 48 14.54 -13.70 -7.42
C VAL A 48 14.50 -12.22 -7.78
N SER A 49 14.00 -11.34 -6.91
CA SER A 49 13.97 -9.90 -7.21
C SER A 49 15.38 -9.32 -7.31
N ARG A 50 15.54 -8.29 -8.15
CA ARG A 50 16.84 -7.64 -8.36
C ARG A 50 17.38 -7.03 -7.07
N ARG A 51 16.49 -6.59 -6.19
CA ARG A 51 16.77 -6.10 -4.84
C ARG A 51 16.36 -7.12 -3.76
N ALA A 52 16.56 -8.41 -4.02
CA ALA A 52 16.24 -9.46 -3.06
C ALA A 52 16.87 -9.15 -1.69
N PRO A 53 16.08 -9.22 -0.60
CA PRO A 53 16.61 -8.98 0.73
C PRO A 53 17.66 -10.05 1.11
N PRO A 54 18.53 -9.77 2.08
CA PRO A 54 19.40 -10.77 2.68
C PRO A 54 18.64 -12.05 3.08
N THR A 55 19.29 -13.22 3.01
CA THR A 55 18.62 -14.52 3.19
C THR A 55 17.88 -14.65 4.51
N ASP A 56 18.45 -14.14 5.60
CA ASP A 56 17.83 -14.10 6.92
C ASP A 56 16.57 -13.23 6.95
N ARG A 57 16.61 -12.05 6.32
CA ARG A 57 15.44 -11.17 6.15
C ARG A 57 14.38 -11.82 5.27
N ALA A 58 14.75 -12.45 4.16
CA ALA A 58 13.82 -13.19 3.30
C ALA A 58 13.11 -14.32 4.05
N LEU A 59 13.83 -15.07 4.88
CA LEU A 59 13.26 -16.13 5.72
C LEU A 59 12.33 -15.55 6.80
N ALA A 60 12.66 -14.40 7.38
CA ALA A 60 11.79 -13.71 8.34
C ALA A 60 10.48 -13.26 7.68
N LEU A 61 10.54 -12.66 6.49
CA LEU A 61 9.35 -12.25 5.73
C LEU A 61 8.50 -13.44 5.30
N GLN A 62 9.11 -14.55 4.89
CA GLN A 62 8.39 -15.78 4.59
C GLN A 62 7.65 -16.33 5.81
N ARG A 63 8.26 -16.30 7.00
CA ARG A 63 7.61 -16.71 8.25
C ARG A 63 6.45 -15.78 8.59
N LEU A 64 6.69 -14.46 8.51
CA LEU A 64 5.69 -13.44 8.74
C LEU A 64 4.45 -13.69 7.87
N GLN A 65 4.62 -13.85 6.55
CA GLN A 65 3.51 -14.12 5.65
C GLN A 65 2.68 -15.35 6.06
N ARG A 66 3.35 -16.43 6.47
CA ARG A 66 2.67 -17.66 6.92
C ARG A 66 1.93 -17.48 8.24
N GLU A 67 2.51 -16.73 9.17
CA GLU A 67 1.94 -16.46 10.49
C GLU A 67 0.76 -15.48 10.42
N THR A 68 0.78 -14.56 9.45
CA THR A 68 -0.31 -13.61 9.23
C THR A 68 -1.55 -14.28 8.59
N ASN A 69 -1.39 -15.45 7.94
CA ASN A 69 -2.49 -16.18 7.32
C ASN A 69 -3.44 -16.78 8.39
N GLY A 70 -4.72 -16.43 8.38
CA GLY A 70 -5.64 -16.88 9.44
C GLY A 70 -7.13 -16.57 9.23
N ALA A 71 -7.91 -17.66 9.09
CA ALA A 71 -9.33 -17.99 9.32
C ALA A 71 -10.48 -16.94 9.23
N ASN A 72 -10.23 -15.64 9.34
CA ASN A 72 -11.28 -14.62 9.43
C ASN A 72 -11.57 -13.93 8.09
N GLY A 73 -10.93 -14.36 7.00
CA GLY A 73 -11.18 -13.83 5.65
C GLY A 73 -10.67 -12.40 5.42
N TRP A 74 -9.78 -11.90 6.27
CA TRP A 74 -9.18 -10.56 6.16
C TRP A 74 -8.40 -10.32 4.87
N ASP A 75 -8.00 -11.41 4.21
CA ASP A 75 -7.21 -11.49 2.99
C ASP A 75 -8.03 -11.98 1.79
N ARG A 76 -9.36 -12.06 1.93
CA ARG A 76 -10.25 -12.50 0.85
C ARG A 76 -9.93 -11.74 -0.45
N PRO A 77 -10.00 -12.40 -1.62
CA PRO A 77 -9.85 -11.69 -2.88
C PRO A 77 -10.99 -10.70 -3.07
N VAL A 78 -10.63 -9.47 -3.41
CA VAL A 78 -11.55 -8.37 -3.73
C VAL A 78 -11.11 -7.74 -5.04
N LEU A 79 -12.04 -7.08 -5.74
CA LEU A 79 -11.64 -6.21 -6.84
C LEU A 79 -10.95 -4.99 -6.24
N THR A 80 -9.64 -4.89 -6.44
CA THR A 80 -8.81 -3.76 -6.04
C THR A 80 -8.65 -2.82 -7.21
N HIS A 81 -8.56 -1.53 -6.93
CA HIS A 81 -8.36 -0.54 -7.98
C HIS A 81 -6.90 -0.50 -8.45
N GLY A 82 -5.94 -0.69 -7.54
CA GLY A 82 -4.51 -0.66 -7.88
C GLY A 82 -3.89 0.75 -7.93
N ASP A 83 -4.68 1.79 -8.17
CA ASP A 83 -4.25 3.19 -8.19
C ASP A 83 -5.36 4.15 -7.68
N LEU A 84 -5.66 4.10 -6.39
CA LEU A 84 -6.60 5.03 -5.74
C LEU A 84 -5.98 6.43 -5.55
N SER A 85 -5.52 7.07 -6.62
CA SER A 85 -5.09 8.47 -6.61
C SER A 85 -6.29 9.42 -6.49
N ASP A 86 -6.04 10.62 -5.96
CA ASP A 86 -7.01 11.73 -5.93
C ASP A 86 -7.54 12.07 -7.34
N ARG A 87 -6.70 11.92 -8.36
CA ARG A 87 -7.06 12.14 -9.78
C ARG A 87 -8.02 11.10 -10.34
N ASN A 88 -8.11 9.93 -9.70
CA ASN A 88 -8.95 8.81 -10.16
C ASN A 88 -10.33 8.79 -9.47
N ILE A 89 -10.64 9.81 -8.66
CA ILE A 89 -11.91 9.94 -7.93
C ILE A 89 -12.70 11.12 -8.48
N LEU A 90 -13.91 10.84 -8.98
CA LEU A 90 -14.85 11.86 -9.41
C LEU A 90 -15.70 12.33 -8.25
N VAL A 91 -15.80 13.64 -8.07
CA VAL A 91 -16.52 14.28 -6.98
C VAL A 91 -17.53 15.26 -7.55
N ASP A 92 -18.75 15.23 -7.05
CA ASP A 92 -19.76 16.25 -7.35
C ASP A 92 -19.33 17.59 -6.71
N PRO A 93 -19.21 18.68 -7.49
CA PRO A 93 -18.59 19.92 -7.00
C PRO A 93 -19.45 20.66 -5.96
N ASP A 94 -20.76 20.39 -5.89
CA ASP A 94 -21.68 21.08 -4.99
C ASP A 94 -21.87 20.32 -3.67
N THR A 95 -21.92 18.99 -3.75
CA THR A 95 -22.21 18.11 -2.61
C THR A 95 -20.99 17.43 -2.02
N LEU A 96 -19.86 17.44 -2.74
CA LEU A 96 -18.65 16.69 -2.43
C LEU A 96 -18.86 15.17 -2.35
N ALA A 97 -19.97 14.66 -2.88
CA ALA A 97 -20.20 13.23 -2.96
C ALA A 97 -19.28 12.58 -4.01
N ILE A 98 -18.69 11.43 -3.68
CA ILE A 98 -17.99 10.60 -4.66
C ILE A 98 -19.03 10.08 -5.65
N THR A 99 -18.85 10.39 -6.93
CA THR A 99 -19.75 9.99 -8.02
C THR A 99 -19.18 8.86 -8.86
N GLY A 100 -17.88 8.59 -8.78
CA GLY A 100 -17.27 7.46 -9.47
C GLY A 100 -15.77 7.34 -9.23
N PHE A 101 -15.25 6.19 -9.66
CA PHE A 101 -13.83 5.90 -9.79
C PHE A 101 -13.52 5.65 -11.27
N ILE A 102 -12.40 6.18 -11.75
CA ILE A 102 -11.94 6.06 -13.13
C ILE A 102 -10.55 5.42 -13.16
N ASP A 103 -10.03 5.17 -14.36
CA ASP A 103 -8.67 4.66 -14.56
C ASP A 103 -8.42 3.29 -13.91
N TRP A 104 -9.25 2.33 -14.30
CA TRP A 104 -9.19 0.97 -13.81
C TRP A 104 -8.05 0.16 -14.44
N GLU A 105 -7.13 0.71 -15.21
CA GLU A 105 -6.15 -0.10 -15.98
C GLU A 105 -5.24 -1.01 -15.14
N THR A 106 -5.09 -0.70 -13.84
CA THR A 106 -4.38 -1.48 -12.83
C THR A 106 -5.30 -2.38 -11.98
N GLU A 107 -6.56 -2.52 -12.37
CA GLU A 107 -7.55 -3.29 -11.62
C GLU A 107 -7.23 -4.78 -11.61
N ASP A 108 -7.49 -5.41 -10.48
CA ASP A 108 -7.18 -6.83 -10.31
C ASP A 108 -7.99 -7.44 -9.15
N PHE A 109 -8.13 -8.77 -9.12
CA PHE A 109 -8.61 -9.46 -7.93
C PHE A 109 -7.43 -9.77 -7.02
N LEU A 110 -7.20 -8.97 -5.98
CA LEU A 110 -6.07 -9.13 -5.06
C LEU A 110 -6.59 -9.29 -3.62
N PRO A 111 -5.75 -9.71 -2.66
CA PRO A 111 -6.17 -9.77 -1.26
C PRO A 111 -6.68 -8.40 -0.78
N ALA A 112 -7.66 -8.39 0.12
CA ALA A 112 -8.29 -7.15 0.59
C ALA A 112 -7.32 -6.09 1.18
N TYR A 113 -6.10 -6.49 1.58
CA TYR A 113 -5.07 -5.57 2.03
C TYR A 113 -4.35 -4.80 0.90
N PHE A 114 -4.56 -5.16 -0.37
CA PHE A 114 -3.63 -4.74 -1.42
C PHE A 114 -3.70 -3.24 -1.71
N ASP A 115 -4.90 -2.63 -1.77
CA ASP A 115 -5.04 -1.17 -1.91
C ASP A 115 -4.46 -0.43 -0.68
N TYR A 116 -4.51 -1.03 0.51
CA TYR A 116 -3.83 -0.50 1.71
C TYR A 116 -2.32 -0.54 1.57
N VAL A 117 -1.76 -1.65 1.11
CA VAL A 117 -0.32 -1.77 0.82
C VAL A 117 0.09 -0.77 -0.27
N ALA A 118 -0.66 -0.67 -1.37
CA ALA A 118 -0.39 0.26 -2.45
C ALA A 118 -0.37 1.71 -1.94
N ALA A 119 -1.32 2.11 -1.09
CA ALA A 119 -1.33 3.42 -0.45
C ALA A 119 -0.08 3.68 0.42
N ARG A 120 0.50 2.63 1.02
CA ARG A 120 1.74 2.72 1.83
C ARG A 120 3.03 2.68 1.01
N LEU A 121 3.01 2.14 -0.21
CA LEU A 121 4.21 1.93 -1.03
C LEU A 121 4.28 2.83 -2.29
N SER A 122 3.16 3.41 -2.74
CA SER A 122 3.08 4.15 -4.01
C SER A 122 3.80 5.49 -3.95
N SER A 123 4.71 5.72 -4.91
CA SER A 123 5.45 6.97 -5.11
C SER A 123 4.63 8.08 -5.79
N GLY A 124 3.46 7.76 -6.37
CA GLY A 124 2.71 8.65 -7.27
C GLY A 124 1.74 9.61 -6.59
N HIS A 125 1.47 9.41 -5.29
CA HIS A 125 0.51 10.20 -4.53
C HIS A 125 1.17 11.35 -3.76
N GLN A 126 0.47 12.47 -3.65
CA GLN A 126 0.86 13.54 -2.73
C GLN A 126 0.90 13.00 -1.29
N PRO A 127 1.89 13.39 -0.46
CA PRO A 127 2.00 12.90 0.91
C PRO A 127 0.72 13.06 1.74
N GLU A 128 0.00 14.17 1.55
CA GLU A 128 -1.26 14.47 2.22
C GLU A 128 -2.35 13.47 1.81
N TRP A 129 -2.43 13.13 0.52
CA TRP A 129 -3.40 12.16 0.02
C TRP A 129 -3.19 10.77 0.64
N ARG A 130 -1.94 10.35 0.85
CA ARG A 130 -1.65 9.05 1.49
C ARG A 130 -2.24 8.97 2.90
N VAL A 131 -2.16 10.06 3.67
CA VAL A 131 -2.74 10.11 5.03
C VAL A 131 -4.25 9.91 4.96
N GLU A 132 -4.92 10.69 4.11
CA GLU A 132 -6.37 10.63 3.95
C GLU A 132 -6.84 9.26 3.44
N LEU A 133 -6.16 8.71 2.42
CA LEU A 133 -6.49 7.40 1.86
C LEU A 133 -6.32 6.29 2.90
N LEU A 134 -5.23 6.30 3.68
CA LEU A 134 -5.01 5.30 4.73
C LEU A 134 -6.05 5.39 5.86
N ASP A 135 -6.47 6.60 6.22
CA ASP A 135 -7.52 6.80 7.22
C ASP A 135 -8.88 6.31 6.72
N VAL A 136 -9.21 6.57 5.44
CA VAL A 136 -10.42 6.04 4.79
C VAL A 136 -10.38 4.51 4.72
N LEU A 137 -9.28 3.90 4.27
CA LEU A 137 -9.15 2.44 4.17
C LEU A 137 -9.27 1.77 5.54
N ARG A 138 -8.71 2.37 6.60
CA ARG A 138 -8.89 1.91 7.99
C ARG A 138 -10.31 2.06 8.47
N LEU A 139 -11.00 3.13 8.10
CA LEU A 139 -12.41 3.32 8.43
C LEU A 139 -13.28 2.27 7.73
N VAL A 140 -13.03 2.00 6.44
CA VAL A 140 -13.70 0.93 5.69
C VAL A 140 -13.49 -0.41 6.38
N LEU A 141 -12.25 -0.77 6.70
CA LEU A 141 -11.95 -2.02 7.40
C LEU A 141 -12.69 -2.12 8.74
N ARG A 142 -12.77 -1.03 9.51
CA ARG A 142 -13.53 -0.98 10.76
C ARG A 142 -15.01 -1.28 10.53
N ARG A 143 -15.62 -0.65 9.51
CA ARG A 143 -17.03 -0.90 9.13
C ARG A 143 -17.26 -2.33 8.67
N GLU A 144 -16.35 -2.90 7.89
CA GLU A 144 -16.41 -4.32 7.52
C GLU A 144 -16.37 -5.22 8.77
N CYS A 145 -15.48 -4.90 9.73
CA CYS A 145 -15.39 -5.67 10.97
C CYS A 145 -16.64 -5.57 11.85
N GLU A 146 -17.24 -4.38 11.95
CA GLU A 146 -18.52 -4.16 12.62
C GLU A 146 -19.64 -4.98 11.96
N GLY A 147 -19.73 -4.94 10.63
CA GLY A 147 -20.74 -5.69 9.87
C GLY A 147 -20.58 -7.21 9.99
N ASP A 148 -19.35 -7.72 9.97
CA ASP A 148 -19.06 -9.15 10.14
C ASP A 148 -19.37 -9.64 11.57
N ALA A 149 -19.03 -8.84 12.60
CA ALA A 149 -19.36 -9.15 13.98
C ALA A 149 -20.89 -9.20 14.19
N GLU A 150 -21.62 -8.21 13.68
CA GLU A 150 -23.09 -8.18 13.73
C GLU A 150 -23.72 -9.40 13.05
N CYS A 151 -23.13 -9.86 11.95
CA CYS A 151 -23.58 -11.07 11.25
C CYS A 151 -23.28 -12.36 12.04
N ALA A 152 -22.21 -12.40 12.84
CA ALA A 152 -21.80 -13.57 13.60
C ALA A 152 -22.62 -13.76 14.89
N VAL A 153 -22.88 -12.68 15.64
CA VAL A 153 -23.56 -12.75 16.96
C VAL A 153 -25.00 -12.26 16.98
N GLY A 154 -25.47 -11.68 15.86
CA GLY A 154 -26.82 -11.10 15.74
C GLY A 154 -26.88 -9.65 16.23
N TYR A 155 -27.72 -8.85 15.56
CA TYR A 155 -27.84 -7.40 15.78
C TYR A 155 -28.18 -7.06 17.24
N GLY A 156 -27.40 -6.14 17.86
CA GLY A 156 -27.66 -5.63 19.21
C GLY A 156 -27.10 -6.48 20.36
N HIS A 157 -26.27 -7.49 20.09
CA HIS A 157 -25.57 -8.24 21.15
C HIS A 157 -24.40 -7.42 21.73
N VAL A 158 -24.32 -7.34 23.07
CA VAL A 158 -23.29 -6.57 23.80
C VAL A 158 -21.85 -7.00 23.44
N GLY A 159 -21.66 -8.25 22.99
CA GLY A 159 -20.37 -8.77 22.53
C GLY A 159 -19.91 -8.25 21.15
N SER A 160 -20.81 -7.69 20.33
CA SER A 160 -20.53 -7.33 18.92
C SER A 160 -19.46 -6.25 18.79
N GLU A 161 -19.52 -5.19 19.61
CA GLU A 161 -18.54 -4.09 19.54
C GLU A 161 -17.13 -4.53 19.96
N VAL A 162 -17.03 -5.38 20.99
CA VAL A 162 -15.75 -5.91 21.47
C VAL A 162 -15.14 -6.83 20.42
N GLU A 163 -15.92 -7.75 19.86
CA GLU A 163 -15.48 -8.64 18.79
C GLU A 163 -15.05 -7.87 17.54
N ALA A 164 -15.84 -6.88 17.10
CA ALA A 164 -15.50 -6.01 15.98
C ALA A 164 -14.19 -5.26 16.23
N GLY A 165 -13.99 -4.72 17.44
CA GLY A 165 -12.78 -4.03 17.84
C GLY A 165 -11.54 -4.94 17.85
N GLU A 166 -11.67 -6.17 18.34
CA GLU A 166 -10.59 -7.16 18.34
C GLU A 166 -10.27 -7.66 16.92
N MET A 167 -11.29 -7.84 16.08
CA MET A 167 -11.12 -8.21 14.68
C MET A 167 -10.41 -7.11 13.91
N TYR A 168 -10.85 -5.86 14.05
CA TYR A 168 -10.22 -4.69 13.45
C TYR A 168 -8.74 -4.58 13.83
N LYS A 169 -8.41 -4.72 15.12
CA LYS A 169 -7.02 -4.66 15.61
C LYS A 169 -6.15 -5.76 15.01
N ARG A 170 -6.65 -7.01 15.00
CA ARG A 170 -5.91 -8.15 14.43
C ARG A 170 -5.71 -7.99 12.93
N THR A 171 -6.75 -7.59 12.19
CA THR A 171 -6.67 -7.39 10.74
C THR A 171 -5.75 -6.22 10.37
N THR A 172 -5.81 -5.10 11.10
CA THR A 172 -4.92 -3.96 10.85
C THR A 172 -3.46 -4.35 11.11
N ALA A 173 -3.18 -5.05 12.22
CA ALA A 173 -1.84 -5.55 12.51
C ALA A 173 -1.33 -6.53 11.43
N ALA A 174 -2.23 -7.38 10.91
CA ALA A 174 -1.92 -8.27 9.81
C ALA A 174 -1.59 -7.49 8.51
N TRP A 175 -2.41 -6.49 8.17
CA TRP A 175 -2.18 -5.62 7.01
C TRP A 175 -0.86 -4.86 7.13
N ASP A 176 -0.55 -4.32 8.31
CA ASP A 176 0.72 -3.63 8.55
C ASP A 176 1.93 -4.55 8.41
N ALA A 177 1.83 -5.80 8.90
CA ALA A 177 2.89 -6.78 8.77
C ALA A 177 3.16 -7.19 7.32
N VAL A 178 2.12 -7.33 6.48
CA VAL A 178 2.32 -7.74 5.08
C VAL A 178 2.85 -6.64 4.17
N VAL A 179 2.86 -5.37 4.62
CA VAL A 179 3.49 -4.27 3.87
C VAL A 179 4.96 -4.56 3.62
N ASP A 180 5.70 -5.07 4.60
CA ASP A 180 7.11 -5.44 4.45
C ASP A 180 7.31 -6.58 3.44
N VAL A 181 6.38 -7.55 3.46
CA VAL A 181 6.41 -8.69 2.53
C VAL A 181 6.20 -8.20 1.11
N GLU A 182 5.17 -7.40 0.88
CA GLU A 182 4.86 -6.85 -0.45
C GLU A 182 5.93 -5.87 -0.92
N ARG A 183 6.48 -5.02 -0.03
CA ARG A 183 7.60 -4.13 -0.34
C ARG A 183 8.75 -4.89 -1.00
N CYS A 184 9.27 -5.91 -0.32
CA CYS A 184 10.37 -6.69 -0.85
C CYS A 184 9.97 -7.58 -2.04
N ALA A 185 8.74 -8.12 -2.06
CA ALA A 185 8.25 -8.91 -3.19
C ALA A 185 8.09 -8.08 -4.47
N GLN A 186 7.86 -6.77 -4.34
CA GLN A 186 7.77 -5.81 -5.45
C GLN A 186 9.13 -5.17 -5.79
N GLY A 187 10.22 -5.70 -5.23
CA GLY A 187 11.58 -5.24 -5.53
C GLY A 187 11.97 -3.94 -4.82
N LEU A 188 11.18 -3.45 -3.87
CA LEU A 188 11.53 -2.30 -3.05
C LEU A 188 12.41 -2.75 -1.87
N SER A 189 13.44 -1.96 -1.55
CA SER A 189 14.27 -2.18 -0.35
C SER A 189 13.64 -1.55 0.89
N ASP A 190 14.12 -1.93 2.07
CA ASP A 190 13.73 -1.30 3.35
C ASP A 190 14.10 0.21 3.40
N ASP A 191 15.08 0.64 2.59
CA ASP A 191 15.50 2.05 2.46
C ASP A 191 14.63 2.87 1.48
N CYS A 192 13.59 2.28 0.90
CA CYS A 192 12.76 2.95 -0.09
C CYS A 192 11.99 4.13 0.55
N TYR A 193 12.37 5.36 0.18
CA TYR A 193 11.81 6.60 0.74
C TYR A 193 10.35 6.86 0.37
N TRP A 194 9.80 6.08 -0.57
CA TRP A 194 8.39 6.12 -0.97
C TRP A 194 7.48 5.38 0.01
N THR A 195 8.05 4.69 0.99
CA THR A 195 7.31 3.95 2.00
C THR A 195 6.77 4.89 3.07
N PHE A 196 5.45 4.91 3.24
CA PHE A 196 4.79 5.70 4.27
C PHE A 196 4.54 4.82 5.51
N GLU A 197 5.21 5.18 6.60
CA GLU A 197 5.00 4.60 7.93
C GLU A 197 4.13 5.57 8.75
N PRO A 198 2.84 5.27 8.96
CA PRO A 198 1.97 6.09 9.79
C PRO A 198 2.47 6.07 11.23
N GLY A 199 2.91 7.22 11.74
CA GLY A 199 3.44 7.36 13.11
C GLY A 199 4.90 7.82 13.20
N LEU A 200 5.64 7.91 12.09
CA LEU A 200 6.83 8.76 12.06
C LEU A 200 6.37 10.22 12.00
N SER A 201 6.38 10.88 13.16
CA SER A 201 6.12 12.32 13.27
C SER A 201 6.88 13.10 12.19
N ARG A 202 6.34 14.27 11.80
CA ARG A 202 6.91 15.30 10.90
C ARG A 202 8.29 15.87 11.34
N ALA A 203 9.20 15.04 11.83
CA ALA A 203 10.53 15.43 12.30
C ALA A 203 11.62 15.23 11.22
N SER A 204 11.35 14.52 10.13
CA SER A 204 12.33 14.28 9.05
C SER A 204 12.09 15.10 7.78
N ALA A 205 10.99 15.86 7.68
CA ALA A 205 10.71 16.76 6.55
C ALA A 205 11.49 18.09 6.64
N GLN A 206 12.80 18.02 6.93
CA GLN A 206 13.71 19.18 6.96
C GLN A 206 14.95 18.94 6.10
N TRP A 207 14.82 18.29 4.94
CA TRP A 207 15.91 18.23 3.97
C TRP A 207 15.34 18.43 2.56
N GLY A 208 15.27 19.70 2.15
CA GLY A 208 14.79 20.08 0.81
C GLY A 208 14.73 21.57 0.52
N GLU A 209 15.15 22.45 1.43
CA GLU A 209 15.08 23.91 1.22
C GLU A 209 16.42 24.57 1.55
N GLN A 210 17.49 24.18 0.84
CA GLN A 210 18.76 24.93 0.83
C GLN A 210 19.60 24.78 -0.45
N ALA A 211 19.00 24.33 -1.55
CA ALA A 211 19.69 24.23 -2.84
C ALA A 211 18.92 24.96 -3.96
N ALA A 212 18.51 26.20 -3.70
CA ALA A 212 18.11 27.13 -4.75
C ALA A 212 18.26 28.57 -4.25
N GLY A 213 19.31 29.26 -4.71
CA GLY A 213 19.42 30.72 -4.57
C GLY A 213 20.76 31.22 -4.07
N HIS A 214 21.76 31.28 -4.95
CA HIS A 214 22.42 32.54 -5.31
C HIS A 214 23.51 32.28 -6.35
N GLY A 215 23.10 32.30 -7.62
CA GLY A 215 23.98 32.73 -8.70
C GLY A 215 24.03 34.26 -8.70
N GLY A 216 25.23 34.81 -8.79
CA GLY A 216 25.45 36.25 -8.90
C GLY A 216 26.93 36.61 -8.85
N ASP A 217 27.65 36.35 -9.93
CA ASP A 217 28.77 37.22 -10.33
C ASP A 217 28.16 38.47 -11.01
N PRO A 218 28.73 39.67 -10.78
CA PRO A 218 29.58 40.22 -11.84
C PRO A 218 30.78 41.07 -11.37
N GLU A 219 31.83 41.00 -12.20
CA GLU A 219 32.76 42.06 -12.64
C GLU A 219 33.39 43.08 -11.66
N GLY A 220 34.72 42.96 -11.51
CA GLY A 220 35.71 43.99 -11.88
C GLY A 220 35.72 45.35 -11.16
N SER A 221 36.81 45.65 -10.43
CA SER A 221 37.69 46.82 -10.71
C SER A 221 38.89 46.91 -9.74
N LEU A 222 40.05 47.06 -10.38
CA LEU A 222 41.38 47.58 -9.98
C LEU A 222 41.51 48.46 -8.71
N ALA A 223 42.58 48.24 -7.93
CA ALA A 223 43.60 49.28 -7.61
C ALA A 223 44.86 48.74 -6.87
N ASN A 224 45.98 48.77 -7.61
CA ASN A 224 47.39 49.08 -7.29
C ASN A 224 47.97 49.23 -5.86
N ALA A 225 49.17 48.64 -5.74
CA ALA A 225 50.48 49.19 -5.28
C ALA A 225 50.75 49.47 -3.78
N LEU A 226 51.84 48.88 -3.25
CA LEU A 226 53.15 49.54 -3.00
C LEU A 226 54.18 48.52 -2.42
N GLY A 227 55.44 48.61 -2.90
CA GLY A 227 56.61 47.80 -2.50
C GLY A 227 57.26 48.27 -1.19
N PRO A 228 58.59 48.14 -0.98
CA PRO A 228 59.70 47.90 -1.93
C PRO A 228 60.26 46.47 -1.97
#